data_AF-A0A972RAB1-F1
#
_entry.id   AF-A0A972RAB1-F1
#
_cell.length_a   1.000
_cell.length_b   1.000
_cell.length_c   1.000
_cell.angle_alpha   90.00
_cell.angle_beta   90.00
_cell.angle_gamma   90.00
#
_symmetry.space_group_name_H-M   'P 1'
#
loop_
_entity.id
_entity.type
_entity.pdbx_description
1 polymer ?
#
loop_
_entity_poly.entity_id
_entity_poly.type
_entity_poly.pdbx_seq_one_letter_code
_entity_poly.pdbx_strand_id
1 'polypeptide(L)'
;MLTDGQIQRIAERITNTFDSEEVDLHRTKEEIVQEIIAVLSRNMAEERRINDECDRIMDQYAREIDRGSVDPHRMFLMIKKKLVKEKGFIL
;
A
#
# COMPACT_ATOMS: atom_id res chain seq x y z
N MET A 1 -7.74 3.57 -0.07
CA MET A 1 -7.10 2.93 -1.24
C MET A 1 -7.12 3.91 -2.39
N LEU A 2 -6.00 4.08 -3.08
CA LEU A 2 -5.93 4.94 -4.26
C LEU A 2 -6.72 4.31 -5.41
N THR A 3 -7.43 5.13 -6.18
CA THR A 3 -8.08 4.69 -7.42
C THR A 3 -7.08 4.67 -8.58
N ASP A 4 -7.37 3.93 -9.64
CA ASP A 4 -6.51 3.87 -10.84
C ASP A 4 -6.28 5.28 -11.42
N GLY A 5 -7.30 6.13 -11.42
CA GLY A 5 -7.19 7.53 -11.83
C GLY A 5 -6.33 8.39 -10.91
N GLN A 6 -6.25 8.08 -9.61
CA GLN A 6 -5.32 8.74 -8.68
C GLN A 6 -3.88 8.25 -8.90
N ILE A 7 -3.68 6.95 -9.11
CA ILE A 7 -2.38 6.35 -9.43
C ILE A 7 -1.81 6.96 -10.72
N GLN A 8 -2.64 7.05 -11.78
CA GLN A 8 -2.28 7.69 -13.05
C GLN A 8 -1.81 9.13 -12.83
N ARG A 9 -2.59 9.96 -12.13
CA ARG A 9 -2.25 11.36 -11.88
C ARG A 9 -0.97 11.52 -11.06
N ILE A 10 -0.73 10.62 -10.10
CA ILE A 10 0.50 10.62 -9.31
C ILE A 10 1.70 10.29 -10.21
N ALA A 11 1.59 9.26 -11.04
CA ALA A 11 2.65 8.86 -11.96
C ALA A 11 3.01 9.98 -12.96
N GLU A 12 1.99 10.62 -13.54
CA GLU A 12 2.18 11.78 -14.42
C GLU A 12 2.84 12.95 -13.71
N ARG A 13 2.38 13.29 -12.49
CA ARG A 13 2.97 14.39 -11.71
C ARG A 13 4.44 14.14 -11.38
N ILE A 14 4.80 12.92 -10.96
CA ILE A 14 6.19 12.54 -10.68
C ILE A 14 7.01 12.63 -11.97
N THR A 15 6.50 12.12 -13.09
CA THR A 15 7.26 12.14 -14.34
C THR A 15 7.49 13.56 -14.86
N ASN A 16 6.53 14.45 -14.65
CA ASN A 16 6.64 15.85 -15.05
C ASN A 16 7.64 16.66 -14.21
N THR A 17 8.03 16.21 -13.00
CA THR A 17 9.09 16.92 -12.24
C THR A 17 10.48 16.72 -12.85
N PHE A 18 10.68 15.67 -13.65
CA PHE A 18 11.97 15.42 -14.31
C PHE A 18 12.29 16.46 -15.39
N ASP A 19 11.27 17.13 -15.96
CA ASP A 19 11.47 18.24 -16.91
C ASP A 19 12.15 19.45 -16.29
N SER A 20 11.93 19.67 -14.99
CA SER A 20 12.49 20.83 -14.28
C SER A 20 13.88 20.59 -13.69
N GLU A 21 14.38 19.35 -13.71
CA GLU A 21 15.56 18.95 -12.91
C GLU A 21 16.83 18.62 -13.75
N GLU A 22 16.91 19.02 -15.03
CA GLU A 22 18.03 18.64 -15.93
C GLU A 22 18.37 17.14 -15.88
N VAL A 23 17.34 16.29 -15.77
CA VAL A 23 17.50 14.84 -15.71
C VAL A 23 17.61 14.28 -17.13
N ASP A 24 18.70 13.60 -17.45
CA ASP A 24 18.83 12.85 -18.69
C ASP A 24 18.03 11.55 -18.61
N LEU A 25 16.91 11.48 -19.34
CA LEU A 25 16.01 10.34 -19.33
C LEU A 25 16.43 9.33 -20.40
N HIS A 26 16.85 8.15 -19.96
CA HIS A 26 17.16 7.02 -20.86
C HIS A 26 15.94 6.24 -21.36
N ARG A 27 14.73 6.65 -20.95
CA ARG A 27 13.43 6.05 -21.33
C ARG A 27 12.42 7.15 -21.64
N THR A 28 11.37 6.83 -22.38
CA THR A 28 10.31 7.82 -22.63
C THR A 28 9.52 8.11 -21.36
N LYS A 29 8.87 9.27 -21.31
CA LYS A 29 7.99 9.62 -20.18
C LYS A 29 6.85 8.63 -20.04
N GLU A 30 6.32 8.16 -21.16
CA GLU A 30 5.26 7.15 -21.18
C GLU A 30 5.73 5.85 -20.51
N GLU A 31 6.94 5.38 -20.83
CA GLU A 31 7.51 4.18 -20.19
C GLU A 31 7.71 4.36 -18.69
N ILE A 32 8.16 5.55 -18.26
CA ILE A 32 8.35 5.88 -16.85
C ILE A 32 7.00 5.93 -16.12
N VAL A 33 6.00 6.59 -16.69
CA VAL A 33 4.63 6.65 -16.14
C VAL A 33 4.07 5.23 -15.97
N GLN A 34 4.20 4.38 -16.98
CA GLN A 34 3.72 3.00 -16.91
C GLN A 34 4.43 2.19 -15.82
N GLU A 35 5.75 2.33 -15.66
CA GLU A 35 6.47 1.63 -14.60
C GLU A 35 6.05 2.11 -13.21
N ILE A 36 5.87 3.43 -13.02
CA ILE A 36 5.38 3.98 -11.75
C ILE A 36 3.98 3.44 -11.44
N ILE A 37 3.08 3.42 -12.43
CA ILE A 37 1.73 2.85 -12.27
C ILE A 37 1.82 1.38 -11.89
N ALA A 38 2.67 0.60 -12.55
CA ALA A 38 2.84 -0.82 -12.26
C ALA A 38 3.35 -1.05 -10.83
N VAL A 39 4.34 -0.29 -10.39
CA VAL A 39 4.88 -0.34 -9.01
C VAL A 39 3.81 0.02 -7.99
N LEU A 40 3.12 1.15 -8.17
CA LEU A 40 2.07 1.61 -7.25
C LEU A 40 0.89 0.64 -7.22
N SER A 41 0.47 0.10 -8.36
CA SER A 41 -0.63 -0.86 -8.45
C SER A 41 -0.30 -2.18 -7.75
N ARG A 42 0.93 -2.70 -7.94
CA ARG A 42 1.43 -3.87 -7.20
C ARG A 42 1.43 -3.61 -5.71
N ASN A 43 1.92 -2.44 -5.29
CA ASN A 43 1.95 -2.04 -3.89
C ASN A 43 0.52 -2.00 -3.29
N MET A 44 -0.43 -1.35 -3.96
CA MET A 44 -1.83 -1.30 -3.51
C MET A 44 -2.50 -2.68 -3.44
N ALA A 45 -2.16 -3.59 -4.36
CA ALA A 45 -2.68 -4.96 -4.32
C ALA A 45 -2.16 -5.74 -3.10
N GLU A 46 -0.88 -5.60 -2.79
CA GLU A 46 -0.29 -6.21 -1.60
C GLU A 46 -0.82 -5.60 -0.30
N GLU A 47 -1.02 -4.28 -0.24
CA GLU A 47 -1.64 -3.64 0.92
C GLU A 47 -3.07 -4.16 1.16
N ARG A 48 -3.86 -4.38 0.09
CA ARG A 48 -5.18 -5.03 0.20
C ARG A 48 -5.06 -6.44 0.79
N ARG A 49 -4.13 -7.26 0.30
CA ARG A 49 -3.90 -8.61 0.85
C ARG A 49 -3.53 -8.58 2.33
N ILE A 50 -2.73 -7.60 2.76
CA ILE A 50 -2.38 -7.43 4.18
C ILE A 50 -3.61 -7.06 5.00
N ASN A 51 -4.46 -6.15 4.52
CA ASN A 51 -5.68 -5.78 5.22
C ASN A 51 -6.66 -6.97 5.31
N ASP A 52 -6.85 -7.72 4.22
CA ASP A 52 -7.71 -8.93 4.22
C ASP A 52 -7.17 -10.02 5.16
N GLU A 53 -5.85 -10.10 5.34
CA GLU A 53 -5.21 -11.00 6.30
C GLU A 53 -5.38 -10.50 7.74
N CYS A 54 -5.27 -9.18 7.98
CA CYS A 54 -5.61 -8.57 9.27
C CYS A 54 -7.04 -8.90 9.69
N ASP A 55 -8.01 -8.70 8.79
CA ASP A 55 -9.44 -8.91 9.10
C ASP A 55 -9.71 -10.37 9.45
N ARG A 56 -9.14 -11.31 8.70
CA ARG A 56 -9.23 -12.74 9.01
C ARG A 56 -8.65 -13.10 10.37
N ILE A 57 -7.54 -12.47 10.77
CA ILE A 57 -6.96 -12.69 12.10
C ILE A 57 -7.87 -12.08 13.17
N MET A 58 -8.39 -10.87 12.96
CA MET A 58 -9.34 -10.23 13.87
C MET A 58 -10.59 -11.09 14.11
N ASP A 59 -11.13 -11.72 13.05
CA ASP A 59 -12.27 -12.65 13.14
C ASP A 59 -11.96 -13.87 14.02
N GLN A 60 -10.73 -14.40 13.96
CA GLN A 60 -10.31 -15.51 14.82
C GLN A 60 -10.34 -15.12 16.31
N TYR A 61 -10.05 -13.85 16.63
CA TYR A 61 -10.05 -13.31 17.98
C TYR A 61 -11.38 -12.66 18.39
N ALA A 62 -12.42 -12.69 17.54
CA ALA A 62 -13.71 -12.05 17.81
C ALA A 62 -14.31 -12.44 19.16
N ARG A 63 -14.20 -13.72 19.54
CA ARG A 63 -14.71 -14.23 20.84
C ARG A 63 -13.96 -13.67 22.04
N GLU A 64 -12.67 -13.34 21.90
CA GLU A 64 -11.85 -12.77 22.98
C GLU A 64 -12.07 -11.25 23.10
N ILE A 65 -12.31 -10.59 21.96
CA ILE A 65 -12.76 -9.20 21.89
C ILE A 65 -14.13 -9.05 22.58
N ASP A 66 -15.09 -9.92 22.26
CA ASP A 66 -16.45 -9.88 22.82
C ASP A 66 -16.47 -10.08 24.34
N ARG A 67 -15.49 -10.82 24.87
CA ARG A 67 -15.29 -11.02 26.31
C ARG A 67 -14.60 -9.83 26.99
N GLY A 68 -14.30 -8.76 26.26
CA GLY A 68 -13.60 -7.58 26.77
C GLY A 68 -12.15 -7.83 27.18
N SER A 69 -11.57 -8.97 26.79
CA SER A 69 -10.22 -9.36 27.20
C SER A 69 -9.13 -8.65 26.38
N VAL A 70 -9.51 -8.10 25.22
CA VAL A 70 -8.60 -7.45 24.28
C VAL A 70 -9.26 -6.22 23.66
N ASP A 71 -8.51 -5.11 23.56
CA ASP A 71 -8.92 -3.93 22.81
C ASP A 71 -8.78 -4.19 21.28
N PRO A 72 -9.88 -4.18 20.51
CA PRO A 72 -9.84 -4.54 19.10
C PRO A 72 -9.04 -3.55 18.24
N HIS A 73 -9.03 -2.27 18.57
CA HIS A 73 -8.27 -1.27 17.82
C HIS A 73 -6.75 -1.48 18.01
N ARG A 74 -6.33 -1.71 19.25
CA ARG A 74 -4.92 -1.99 19.57
C ARG A 74 -4.44 -3.30 18.95
N MET A 75 -5.28 -4.33 18.97
CA MET A 75 -4.96 -5.62 18.36
C MET A 75 -4.82 -5.51 16.84
N PHE A 76 -5.73 -4.80 16.17
CA PHE A 76 -5.63 -4.52 14.74
C PHE A 76 -4.29 -3.85 14.37
N LEU A 77 -3.89 -2.81 15.10
CA LEU A 77 -2.61 -2.12 14.87
C LEU A 77 -1.41 -3.06 15.06
N MET A 78 -1.45 -3.94 16.06
CA MET A 78 -0.39 -4.92 16.31
C MET A 78 -0.28 -5.96 15.19
N ILE A 79 -1.41 -6.51 14.75
CA ILE A 79 -1.46 -7.49 13.65
C ILE A 79 -0.96 -6.85 12.35
N LYS A 80 -1.46 -5.66 12.02
CA LYS A 80 -1.03 -4.93 10.82
C LYS A 80 0.48 -4.68 10.83
N LYS A 81 1.02 -4.22 11.96
CA LYS A 81 2.47 -3.99 12.12
C LYS A 81 3.30 -5.28 11.96
N LYS A 82 2.80 -6.41 12.47
CA LYS A 82 3.45 -7.71 12.33
C LYS A 82 3.48 -8.16 10.87
N LEU A 83 2.33 -8.14 10.18
CA LEU A 83 2.22 -8.56 8.78
C LEU A 83 3.07 -7.68 7.84
N VAL A 84 3.09 -6.37 8.07
CA VAL A 84 3.92 -5.43 7.31
C VAL A 84 5.41 -5.74 7.48
N LYS A 85 5.86 -6.02 8.72
CA LYS A 85 7.26 -6.37 9.01
C LYS A 85 7.68 -7.69 8.37
N GLU A 86 6.81 -8.71 8.43
CA GLU A 86 7.08 -10.03 7.84
C GLU A 86 7.14 -9.99 6.31
N LYS A 87 6.37 -9.11 5.67
CA LYS A 87 6.33 -8.96 4.21
C LYS A 87 7.26 -7.88 3.66
N GLY A 88 8.07 -7.23 4.51
CA GLY A 88 9.03 -6.20 4.10
C GLY A 88 8.39 -4.93 3.53
N PHE A 89 7.16 -4.63 3.93
CA PHE A 89 6.40 -3.49 3.40
C PHE A 89 6.65 -2.23 4.25
N ILE A 90 6.56 -1.05 3.63
CA ILE A 90 6.61 0.24 4.33
C ILE A 90 5.23 0.89 4.14
N LEU A 91 4.61 1.31 5.24
CA LEU A 91 3.34 2.06 5.28
C LEU A 91 3.58 3.54 4.98
#